data_AF-A0AAD1GHS8-F1
#
_entry.id   AF-A0AAD1GHS8-F1
#
_cell.length_a   1.000
_cell.length_b   1.000
_cell.length_c   1.000
_cell.angle_alpha   90.00
_cell.angle_beta   90.00
_cell.angle_gamma   90.00
#
_symmetry.space_group_name_H-M   'P 1'
#
loop_
_entity.id
_entity.type
_entity.pdbx_description
1 polymer ?
#
loop_
_entity_poly.entity_id
_entity_poly.type
_entity_poly.pdbx_seq_one_letter_code
_entity_poly.pdbx_strand_id
1 'polypeptide(L)'
;MNTGKLKDIKARIKDLKTPKFSNPKIRPEISPFTIAVDLVSGTMVGVVIGIFTDKFFNSKPLFLIIFTIIGMIAGFNIIRQKVNNKK
;
A
#
# COMPACT_ATOMS: atom_id res chain seq x y z
N MET A 1 -17.53 56.11 2.43
CA MET A 1 -16.79 54.84 2.19
C MET A 1 -17.65 53.70 2.72
N ASN A 2 -18.17 52.81 1.84
CA ASN A 2 -19.16 51.79 2.22
C ASN A 2 -18.48 50.53 2.78
N THR A 3 -18.09 50.60 4.05
CA THR A 3 -17.32 49.58 4.77
C THR A 3 -18.11 48.30 5.05
N GLY A 4 -19.45 48.35 4.96
CA GLY A 4 -20.32 47.18 5.15
C GLY A 4 -20.18 46.18 4.00
N LYS A 5 -20.29 46.65 2.75
CA LYS A 5 -20.12 45.81 1.56
C LYS A 5 -18.74 45.11 1.51
N LEU A 6 -17.70 45.79 1.98
CA LEU A 6 -16.35 45.24 2.04
C LEU A 6 -16.22 44.11 3.08
N LYS A 7 -16.94 44.22 4.21
CA LYS A 7 -16.97 43.16 5.24
C LYS A 7 -17.71 41.92 4.73
N ASP A 8 -18.85 42.10 4.07
CA ASP A 8 -19.62 41.00 3.45
C ASP A 8 -18.83 40.24 2.38
N ILE A 9 -18.16 40.97 1.49
CA ILE A 9 -17.35 40.35 0.43
C ILE A 9 -16.19 39.57 1.06
N LYS A 10 -15.53 40.12 2.09
CA LYS A 10 -14.43 39.43 2.80
C LYS A 10 -14.92 38.21 3.58
N ALA A 11 -16.13 38.24 4.15
CA ALA A 11 -16.75 37.10 4.82
C ALA A 11 -17.04 35.97 3.83
N ARG A 12 -17.63 36.28 2.66
CA ARG A 12 -17.91 35.30 1.60
C ARG A 12 -16.64 34.69 1.01
N ILE A 13 -15.59 35.48 0.83
CA ILE A 13 -14.28 34.97 0.37
C ILE A 13 -13.66 34.03 1.42
N LYS A 14 -13.82 34.31 2.72
CA LYS A 14 -13.29 33.43 3.78
C LYS A 14 -13.96 32.05 3.76
N ASP A 15 -15.27 32.00 3.56
CA ASP A 15 -16.04 30.75 3.47
C ASP A 15 -15.64 29.89 2.26
N LEU A 16 -15.30 30.54 1.14
CA LEU A 16 -14.85 29.88 -0.09
C LEU A 16 -13.35 29.51 -0.07
N LYS A 17 -12.53 30.27 0.68
CA LYS A 17 -11.08 30.05 0.82
C LYS A 17 -10.75 28.95 1.83
N THR A 18 -11.72 28.43 2.57
CA THR A 18 -11.58 27.12 3.20
C THR A 18 -12.00 26.07 2.18
N PRO A 19 -11.08 25.48 1.39
CA PRO A 19 -11.38 24.19 0.81
C PRO A 19 -11.57 23.27 2.00
N LYS A 20 -12.83 23.01 2.38
CA LYS A 20 -13.19 21.78 3.08
C LYS A 20 -12.96 20.66 2.07
N PHE A 21 -11.69 20.40 1.77
CA PHE A 21 -11.25 19.06 1.45
C PHE A 21 -11.38 18.33 2.79
N SER A 22 -12.62 18.03 3.17
CA SER A 22 -12.89 16.83 3.93
C SER A 22 -12.33 15.75 3.03
N ASN A 23 -11.05 15.41 3.22
CA ASN A 23 -10.50 14.16 2.75
C ASN A 23 -11.58 13.17 3.20
N PRO A 24 -12.39 12.60 2.29
CA PRO A 24 -13.20 11.48 2.71
C PRO A 24 -12.18 10.57 3.36
N LYS A 25 -12.36 10.23 4.63
CA LYS A 25 -11.51 9.24 5.28
C LYS A 25 -11.71 8.00 4.44
N ILE A 26 -10.89 7.82 3.40
CA ILE A 26 -10.84 6.64 2.58
C ILE A 26 -10.28 5.64 3.57
N ARG A 27 -11.18 4.97 4.28
CA ARG A 27 -10.82 3.83 5.10
C ARG A 27 -10.14 2.92 4.09
N PRO A 28 -8.86 2.55 4.30
CA PRO A 28 -8.17 1.73 3.31
C PRO A 28 -8.92 0.39 3.26
N GLU A 29 -9.80 0.20 2.29
CA GLU A 29 -10.51 -1.07 2.14
C GLU A 29 -9.49 -2.04 1.54
N ILE A 30 -9.08 -3.01 2.34
CA ILE A 30 -8.15 -4.03 1.87
C ILE A 30 -8.99 -5.00 1.04
N SER A 31 -8.91 -4.88 -0.29
CA SER A 31 -9.58 -5.79 -1.20
C SER A 31 -8.96 -7.20 -1.10
N PRO A 32 -9.76 -8.27 -1.13
CA PRO A 32 -9.27 -9.65 -1.21
C PRO A 32 -8.30 -9.88 -2.37
N PHE A 33 -8.50 -9.16 -3.49
CA PHE A 33 -7.60 -9.23 -4.64
C PHE A 33 -6.21 -8.67 -4.34
N THR A 34 -6.13 -7.56 -3.59
CA THR A 34 -4.86 -6.97 -3.17
C THR A 34 -4.09 -7.91 -2.25
N ILE A 35 -4.78 -8.58 -1.33
CA ILE A 35 -4.18 -9.60 -0.45
C ILE A 35 -3.61 -10.74 -1.29
N ALA A 36 -4.36 -11.24 -2.27
CA ALA A 36 -3.91 -12.27 -3.17
C ALA A 36 -2.66 -11.83 -3.96
N VAL A 37 -2.67 -10.62 -4.51
CA VAL A 37 -1.52 -10.06 -5.25
C VAL A 37 -0.31 -9.85 -4.34
N ASP A 38 -0.47 -9.39 -3.10
CA ASP A 38 0.63 -9.24 -2.15
C ASP A 38 1.29 -10.60 -1.84
N LEU A 39 0.49 -11.66 -1.69
CA LEU A 39 1.00 -13.01 -1.45
C LEU A 39 1.68 -13.59 -2.71
N VAL A 40 1.03 -13.46 -3.86
CA VAL A 40 1.53 -13.99 -5.14
C VAL A 40 2.80 -13.26 -5.56
N SER A 41 2.87 -11.93 -5.39
CA SER A 41 4.07 -11.16 -5.73
C SER A 41 5.28 -11.55 -4.87
N GLY A 42 5.11 -11.71 -3.54
CA GLY A 42 6.17 -12.19 -2.65
C GLY A 42 6.66 -13.59 -3.03
N THR A 43 5.72 -14.49 -3.33
CA THR A 43 6.03 -15.87 -3.74
C THR A 43 6.72 -15.89 -5.11
N MET A 44 6.27 -15.10 -6.08
CA MET A 44 6.84 -15.00 -7.41
C MET A 44 8.29 -14.51 -7.37
N VAL A 45 8.58 -13.49 -6.56
CA VAL A 45 9.95 -12.99 -6.35
C VAL A 45 10.83 -14.09 -5.72
N GLY A 46 10.32 -14.80 -4.71
CA GLY A 46 11.03 -15.93 -4.10
C GLY A 46 11.35 -17.04 -5.10
N VAL A 47 10.40 -17.41 -5.96
CA VAL A 47 10.62 -18.43 -7.00
C VAL A 47 11.63 -17.97 -8.05
N VAL A 48 11.54 -16.72 -8.53
CA VAL A 48 12.48 -16.16 -9.52
C VAL A 48 13.91 -16.17 -8.97
N ILE A 49 14.10 -15.66 -7.76
CA ILE A 49 15.41 -15.65 -7.08
C ILE A 49 15.88 -17.09 -6.79
N GLY A 50 14.97 -17.95 -6.35
CA GLY A 50 15.23 -19.35 -6.09
C GLY A 50 15.77 -20.08 -7.30
N ILE A 51 15.11 -19.97 -8.47
CA ILE A 51 15.57 -20.58 -9.72
C ILE A 51 16.91 -20.00 -10.17
N PHE A 52 17.09 -18.68 -10.06
CA PHE A 52 18.35 -18.03 -10.45
C PHE A 52 19.52 -18.54 -9.59
N THR A 53 19.30 -18.67 -8.29
CA THR A 53 20.29 -19.17 -7.32
C THR A 53 20.58 -20.65 -7.54
N ASP A 54 19.55 -21.47 -7.76
CA ASP A 54 19.70 -22.91 -8.03
C ASP A 54 20.61 -23.18 -9.25
N LYS A 55 20.39 -22.40 -10.33
CA LYS A 55 21.23 -22.44 -11.54
C LYS A 55 22.66 -21.98 -11.28
N PHE A 56 22.84 -20.93 -10.48
CA PHE A 56 24.18 -20.40 -10.18
C PHE A 56 25.01 -21.39 -9.35
N PHE A 57 24.40 -22.03 -8.36
CA PHE A 57 25.08 -22.95 -7.46
C PHE A 57 25.11 -24.40 -7.97
N ASN A 58 24.60 -24.68 -9.17
CA ASN A 58 24.36 -26.05 -9.69
C ASN A 58 23.72 -26.98 -8.64
N SER A 59 22.99 -26.35 -7.72
CA SER A 59 22.45 -27.02 -6.56
C SER A 59 21.16 -27.69 -6.99
N LYS A 60 20.89 -28.85 -6.41
CA LYS A 60 19.55 -29.44 -6.42
C LYS A 60 18.55 -28.38 -5.94
N PRO A 61 17.24 -28.48 -6.24
CA PRO A 61 16.18 -27.47 -5.99
C PRO A 61 15.91 -27.05 -4.54
N LEU A 62 16.90 -27.16 -3.66
CA LEU A 62 16.97 -26.69 -2.29
C LEU A 62 16.80 -25.17 -2.17
N PHE A 63 17.54 -24.39 -2.96
CA PHE A 63 17.44 -22.92 -2.87
C PHE A 63 16.07 -22.44 -3.30
N LEU A 64 15.50 -23.06 -4.35
CA LEU A 64 14.13 -22.80 -4.76
C LEU A 64 13.13 -23.06 -3.62
N ILE A 65 13.22 -24.19 -2.92
CA ILE A 65 12.32 -24.52 -1.80
C ILE A 65 12.42 -23.48 -0.68
N ILE A 66 13.65 -23.16 -0.26
CA ILE A 66 13.89 -22.23 0.85
C ILE A 66 13.43 -20.81 0.49
N PHE A 67 13.78 -20.31 -0.69
CA PHE A 67 13.37 -18.98 -1.14
C PHE A 67 11.86 -18.89 -1.39
N THR A 68 11.20 -19.97 -1.79
CA THR A 68 9.74 -19.99 -1.92
C THR A 68 9.05 -19.85 -0.57
N ILE A 69 9.54 -20.55 0.47
CA ILE A 69 9.02 -20.40 1.84
C ILE A 69 9.23 -18.97 2.35
N ILE A 70 10.43 -18.41 2.15
CA ILE A 70 10.74 -17.04 2.54
C ILE A 70 9.83 -16.04 1.79
N GLY A 71 9.64 -16.22 0.48
CA GLY A 71 8.76 -15.39 -0.33
C GLY A 71 7.30 -15.42 0.12
N MET A 72 6.81 -16.59 0.51
CA MET A 72 5.47 -16.76 1.07
C MET A 72 5.33 -16.06 2.43
N ILE A 73 6.32 -16.19 3.32
CA ILE A 73 6.35 -15.49 4.61
C ILE A 73 6.40 -13.97 4.40
N ALA A 74 7.18 -13.49 3.43
CA ALA A 74 7.26 -12.07 3.08
C ALA A 74 5.89 -11.54 2.61
N GLY A 75 5.21 -12.26 1.72
CA GLY A 75 3.86 -11.92 1.28
C GLY A 75 2.85 -11.86 2.43
N PHE A 76 2.91 -12.84 3.34
CA PHE A 76 2.07 -12.85 4.55
C PHE A 76 2.37 -11.67 5.49
N ASN A 77 3.64 -11.29 5.63
CA ASN A 77 4.04 -10.17 6.47
C ASN A 77 3.52 -8.83 5.93
N ILE A 78 3.47 -8.64 4.60
CA ILE A 78 2.88 -7.46 3.96
C ILE A 78 1.39 -7.35 4.32
N ILE A 79 0.66 -8.46 4.23
CA ILE A 79 -0.77 -8.53 4.59
C ILE A 79 -0.95 -8.17 6.08
N ARG A 80 -0.14 -8.79 6.95
CA ARG A 80 -0.17 -8.52 8.40
C ARG A 80 0.13 -7.06 8.72
N GLN A 81 1.11 -6.46 8.05
CA GLN A 81 1.47 -5.05 8.21
C GLN A 81 0.32 -4.13 7.77
N LYS A 82 -0.32 -4.39 6.62
CA LYS A 82 -1.49 -3.62 6.14
C LYS A 82 -2.66 -3.69 7.12
N VAL A 83 -2.90 -4.87 7.71
CA VAL A 83 -3.96 -5.05 8.72
C VAL A 83 -3.62 -4.32 10.02
N ASN A 84 -2.37 -4.36 10.47
CA ASN A 84 -1.98 -3.77 11.76
C ASN A 84 -1.83 -2.24 11.71
N ASN A 85 -1.42 -1.67 10.57
CA ASN A 85 -1.38 -0.21 10.34
C ASN A 85 -2.76 0.46 10.27
N LYS A 86 -3.84 -0.33 10.39
CA LYS A 86 -5.22 0.15 10.44
C LYS A 86 -5.71 0.48 11.85
N LYS A 87 -4.92 0.15 12.88
CA LYS A 87 -5.17 0.48 14.30
C LYS A 87 -4.61 1.87 14.63
#